data_AF-A0A9C8ABV5-F1
#
_entry.id   AF-A0A9C8ABV5-F1
#
_cell.length_a   1.000
_cell.length_b   1.000
_cell.length_c   1.000
_cell.angle_alpha   90.00
_cell.angle_beta   90.00
_cell.angle_gamma   90.00
#
_symmetry.space_group_name_H-M   'P 1'
#
loop_
_entity.id
_entity.type
_entity.pdbx_description
1 polymer ?
#
loop_
_entity_poly.entity_id
_entity_poly.type
_entity_poly.pdbx_seq_one_letter_code
_entity_poly.pdbx_strand_id
1 'polypeptide(L)'
;MTFKYHLLLASLLTAHSTMAAVTIQSRIDDGAWQTHSAIYPLKGQQVTLKVSQVPSATVRWYQIFPNLDNRYKNANFPWEKKPYQWAGFGKIDYQRQELTRFQNQWQIRPFESDRSSLMDKFWDWWLKDSNTHPPRSRFYQPEIGSFWFQVEIEKQGKITQSPGIEDSNSKGLSPKVFRVSIKNSDDYVGYLTTYFNVPGIFGSTTYQSNHYIGVDCADVLVAAYGQWKGQPMRKNYNVAMLVTKLPKRSELDILNGQPSKPLTWNKHVYRGDFIAVKYVGARSYQHIGVLTGDSNENGVLDGEDLVIHAGPLPLHYSYLKDGSFEGHVVILKHSKRLLKK
;
A
#
# COMPACT_ATOMS: atom_id res chain seq x y z
N MET A 1 26.30 60.75 41.39
CA MET A 1 27.06 59.63 40.79
C MET A 1 26.49 58.33 41.31
N THR A 2 25.73 57.60 40.49
CA THR A 2 25.09 56.33 40.85
C THR A 2 25.59 55.25 39.88
N PHE A 3 26.40 54.32 40.39
CA PHE A 3 26.86 53.15 39.65
C PHE A 3 25.77 52.07 39.69
N LYS A 4 25.25 51.67 38.52
CA LYS A 4 24.40 50.49 38.36
C LYS A 4 25.28 49.30 37.96
N TYR A 5 25.32 48.28 38.81
CA TYR A 5 25.85 46.96 38.47
C TYR A 5 24.79 46.19 37.67
N HIS A 6 25.16 45.71 36.47
CA HIS A 6 24.38 44.73 35.74
C HIS A 6 25.01 43.34 35.93
N LEU A 7 24.30 42.47 36.67
CA LEU A 7 24.56 41.03 36.68
C LEU A 7 24.20 40.46 35.30
N LEU A 8 25.16 39.83 34.63
CA LEU A 8 24.93 38.97 33.47
C LEU A 8 24.70 37.54 33.95
N LEU A 9 23.46 37.08 33.87
CA LEU A 9 23.09 35.67 34.04
C LEU A 9 23.42 34.93 32.74
N ALA A 10 24.43 34.06 32.76
CA ALA A 10 24.72 33.16 31.65
C ALA A 10 23.77 31.95 31.72
N SER A 11 22.79 31.91 30.81
CA SER A 11 21.93 30.75 30.61
C SER A 11 22.68 29.66 29.85
N LEU A 12 23.00 28.56 30.55
CA LEU A 12 23.49 27.31 29.97
C LEU A 12 22.37 26.65 29.15
N LEU A 13 22.38 26.86 27.83
CA LEU A 13 21.60 26.09 26.87
C LEU A 13 22.19 24.68 26.77
N THR A 14 21.54 23.68 27.38
CA THR A 14 21.82 22.27 27.15
C THR A 14 21.37 21.90 25.73
N ALA A 15 22.30 21.96 24.77
CA ALA A 15 22.11 21.47 23.42
C ALA A 15 21.83 19.96 23.47
N HIS A 16 20.56 19.59 23.44
CA HIS A 16 20.14 18.23 23.16
C HIS A 16 20.57 17.93 21.72
N SER A 17 21.71 17.26 21.57
CA SER A 17 22.20 16.79 20.28
C SER A 17 21.23 15.72 19.78
N THR A 18 20.20 16.14 19.05
CA THR A 18 19.40 15.25 18.23
C THR A 18 20.34 14.64 17.20
N MET A 19 20.76 13.39 17.43
CA MET A 19 21.50 12.66 16.41
C MET A 19 20.62 12.64 15.15
N ALA A 20 21.19 13.06 14.02
CA ALA A 20 20.48 13.04 12.75
C ALA A 20 20.03 11.61 12.45
N ALA A 21 18.76 11.45 12.07
CA ALA A 21 18.22 10.15 11.69
C ALA A 21 18.99 9.57 10.50
N VAL A 22 19.17 8.25 10.48
CA VAL A 22 19.83 7.56 9.36
C VAL A 22 18.98 7.75 8.11
N THR A 23 19.60 8.18 7.01
CA THR A 23 18.91 8.40 5.74
C THR A 23 19.18 7.23 4.80
N ILE A 24 18.11 6.53 4.41
CA ILE A 24 18.17 5.51 3.36
C ILE A 24 18.23 6.22 2.01
N GLN A 25 19.26 5.92 1.23
CA GLN A 25 19.35 6.28 -0.18
C GLN A 25 18.91 5.12 -1.04
N SER A 26 18.28 5.42 -2.17
CA SER A 26 17.78 4.40 -3.08
C SER A 26 18.10 4.73 -4.54
N ARG A 27 18.17 3.67 -5.34
CA ARG A 27 18.38 3.73 -6.78
C ARG A 27 17.55 2.65 -7.46
N ILE A 28 16.98 2.99 -8.61
CA ILE A 28 16.33 2.06 -9.54
C ILE A 28 17.27 1.88 -10.73
N ASP A 29 17.60 0.65 -11.06
CA ASP A 29 18.59 0.27 -12.08
C ASP A 29 19.89 1.08 -11.92
N ASP A 30 20.38 1.68 -13.00
CA ASP A 30 21.56 2.54 -13.05
C ASP A 30 21.23 4.04 -12.91
N GLY A 31 20.04 4.36 -12.39
CA GLY A 31 19.59 5.74 -12.17
C GLY A 31 20.42 6.51 -11.13
N ALA A 32 20.05 7.77 -10.89
CA ALA A 32 20.67 8.56 -9.82
C ALA A 32 20.26 8.06 -8.43
N TRP A 33 21.15 8.23 -7.44
CA TRP A 33 20.80 8.03 -6.04
C TRP A 33 19.83 9.10 -5.57
N GLN A 34 18.78 8.69 -4.85
CA GLN A 34 17.73 9.54 -4.32
C GLN A 34 17.54 9.34 -2.82
N THR A 35 17.08 10.38 -2.13
CA THR A 35 16.78 10.40 -0.68
C THR A 35 15.28 10.50 -0.39
N HIS A 36 14.44 10.26 -1.39
CA HIS A 36 12.99 10.26 -1.21
C HIS A 36 12.57 9.13 -0.24
N SER A 37 11.52 9.37 0.55
CA SER A 37 10.95 8.34 1.43
C SER A 37 10.13 7.28 0.68
N ALA A 38 9.92 7.44 -0.63
CA ALA A 38 9.26 6.43 -1.46
C ALA A 38 9.82 6.40 -2.89
N ILE A 39 9.89 5.20 -3.46
CA ILE A 39 10.23 4.97 -4.88
C ILE A 39 9.24 4.01 -5.53
N TYR A 40 9.12 4.08 -6.87
CA TYR A 40 8.09 3.38 -7.65
C TYR A 40 8.67 2.60 -8.84
N PRO A 41 9.49 1.55 -8.61
CA PRO A 41 10.04 0.72 -9.70
C PRO A 41 8.94 -0.09 -10.40
N LEU A 42 9.09 -0.32 -11.70
CA LEU A 42 8.39 -1.38 -12.42
C LEU A 42 8.88 -2.75 -11.94
N LYS A 43 7.98 -3.74 -11.97
CA LYS A 43 8.34 -5.14 -11.76
C LYS A 43 9.48 -5.53 -12.70
N GLY A 44 10.53 -6.15 -12.14
CA GLY A 44 11.73 -6.54 -12.86
C GLY A 44 12.87 -5.51 -12.85
N GLN A 45 12.62 -4.24 -12.48
CA GLN A 45 13.69 -3.27 -12.27
C GLN A 45 14.46 -3.58 -10.99
N GLN A 46 15.78 -3.37 -11.03
CA GLN A 46 16.64 -3.58 -9.88
C GLN A 46 16.50 -2.42 -8.88
N VAL A 47 16.23 -2.75 -7.62
CA VAL A 47 16.23 -1.77 -6.53
C VAL A 47 17.49 -1.98 -5.69
N THR A 48 18.26 -0.90 -5.51
CA THR A 48 19.40 -0.89 -4.59
C THR A 48 19.14 0.14 -3.50
N LEU A 49 19.33 -0.25 -2.23
CA LEU A 49 19.25 0.63 -1.07
C LEU A 49 20.64 0.75 -0.45
N LYS A 50 20.98 1.91 0.11
CA LYS A 50 22.21 2.09 0.89
C LYS A 50 22.06 3.10 2.01
N VAL A 51 23.00 3.05 2.94
CA VAL A 51 23.20 4.07 3.97
C VAL A 51 24.69 4.45 4.04
N SER A 52 24.97 5.62 4.59
CA SER A 52 26.36 6.08 4.75
C SER A 52 27.14 5.14 5.68
N GLN A 53 28.31 4.70 5.22
CA GLN A 53 29.18 3.83 6.01
C GLN A 53 29.73 4.57 7.23
N VAL A 54 29.64 3.91 8.39
CA VAL A 54 30.21 4.40 9.65
C VAL A 54 31.33 3.45 10.08
N PRO A 55 32.59 3.91 10.18
CA PRO A 55 33.69 3.08 10.62
C PRO A 55 33.44 2.45 11.99
N SER A 56 33.76 1.16 12.10
CA SER A 56 33.61 0.34 13.31
C SER A 56 32.17 0.23 13.84
N ALA A 57 31.17 0.47 12.98
CA ALA A 57 29.77 0.24 13.28
C ALA A 57 29.25 -1.02 12.57
N THR A 58 28.18 -1.59 13.09
CA THR A 58 27.39 -2.64 12.42
C THR A 58 26.13 -2.02 11.84
N VAL A 59 25.58 -2.63 10.79
CA VAL A 59 24.33 -2.19 10.15
C VAL A 59 23.37 -3.37 10.04
N ARG A 60 22.10 -3.12 10.38
CA ARG A 60 21.01 -4.10 10.29
C ARG A 60 19.85 -3.50 9.52
N TRP A 61 19.32 -4.27 8.57
CA TRP A 61 18.17 -3.89 7.76
C TRP A 61 16.94 -4.64 8.23
N TYR A 62 15.81 -3.95 8.19
CA TYR A 62 14.53 -4.47 8.62
C TYR A 62 13.48 -4.22 7.55
N GLN A 63 12.57 -5.17 7.40
CA GLN A 63 11.31 -4.97 6.69
C GLN A 63 10.18 -4.78 7.71
N ILE A 64 9.34 -3.80 7.48
CA ILE A 64 8.13 -3.53 8.25
C ILE A 64 6.93 -3.93 7.40
N PHE A 65 5.98 -4.64 7.99
CA PHE A 65 4.76 -5.06 7.32
C PHE A 65 3.57 -5.09 8.28
N PRO A 66 2.36 -4.77 7.82
CA PRO A 66 1.14 -4.92 8.59
C PRO A 66 0.68 -6.40 8.60
N ASN A 67 -0.14 -6.78 9.59
CA ASN A 67 -0.91 -8.01 9.51
C ASN A 67 -2.06 -7.86 8.50
N LEU A 68 -1.93 -8.47 7.33
CA LEU A 68 -2.90 -8.37 6.23
C LEU A 68 -4.19 -9.19 6.43
N ASP A 69 -4.21 -10.12 7.37
CA ASP A 69 -5.40 -10.93 7.65
C ASP A 69 -6.38 -10.24 8.62
N ASN A 70 -5.92 -9.19 9.31
CA ASN A 70 -6.74 -8.41 10.22
C ASN A 70 -7.69 -7.46 9.47
N ARG A 71 -8.96 -7.43 9.89
CA ARG A 71 -9.98 -6.50 9.37
C ARG A 71 -9.95 -5.20 10.17
N TYR A 72 -9.08 -4.27 9.78
CA TYR A 72 -9.01 -2.97 10.42
C TYR A 72 -10.21 -2.09 10.04
N LYS A 73 -10.57 -1.17 10.94
CA LYS A 73 -11.67 -0.25 10.71
C LYS A 73 -11.46 1.07 11.43
N ASN A 74 -11.86 2.16 10.78
CA ASN A 74 -12.10 3.44 11.43
C ASN A 74 -13.59 3.75 11.59
N ALA A 75 -14.46 2.97 10.96
CA ALA A 75 -15.91 3.07 11.06
C ALA A 75 -16.52 1.68 11.27
N ASN A 76 -17.70 1.59 11.86
CA ASN A 76 -18.39 0.32 12.04
C ASN A 76 -18.72 -0.33 10.69
N PHE A 77 -18.47 -1.63 10.57
CA PHE A 77 -18.82 -2.40 9.39
C PHE A 77 -20.33 -2.42 9.14
N PRO A 78 -20.77 -2.72 7.90
CA PRO A 78 -22.19 -2.77 7.55
C PRO A 78 -23.03 -3.75 8.40
N TRP A 79 -22.41 -4.81 8.93
CA TRP A 79 -23.07 -5.84 9.75
C TRP A 79 -22.96 -5.60 11.26
N GLU A 80 -22.37 -4.48 11.69
CA GLU A 80 -22.25 -4.13 13.11
C GLU A 80 -23.36 -3.19 13.57
N LYS A 81 -23.52 -3.03 14.90
CA LYS A 81 -24.41 -2.01 15.47
C LYS A 81 -23.95 -0.61 15.05
N LYS A 82 -24.91 0.28 14.73
CA LYS A 82 -24.65 1.63 14.21
C LYS A 82 -23.70 1.59 12.98
N PRO A 83 -24.14 0.95 11.88
CA PRO A 83 -23.28 0.71 10.73
C PRO A 83 -22.78 2.01 10.12
N TYR A 84 -21.56 2.00 9.59
CA TYR A 84 -20.86 3.14 8.98
C TYR A 84 -20.54 4.30 9.94
N GLN A 85 -20.87 4.21 11.23
CA GLN A 85 -20.51 5.24 12.19
C GLN A 85 -19.00 5.26 12.42
N TRP A 86 -18.40 6.45 12.38
CA TRP A 86 -17.00 6.67 12.74
C TRP A 86 -16.72 6.19 14.18
N ALA A 87 -15.65 5.41 14.34
CA ALA A 87 -15.21 4.78 15.58
C ALA A 87 -13.82 5.25 16.05
N GLY A 88 -13.21 6.23 15.37
CA GLY A 88 -11.82 6.63 15.60
C GLY A 88 -10.85 5.87 14.70
N PHE A 89 -9.55 6.16 14.78
CA PHE A 89 -8.57 5.42 13.99
C PHE A 89 -8.34 4.01 14.55
N GLY A 90 -8.49 2.99 13.71
CA GLY A 90 -8.15 1.62 14.07
C GLY A 90 -6.65 1.46 14.25
N LYS A 91 -6.24 0.74 15.30
CA LYS A 91 -4.84 0.37 15.50
C LYS A 91 -4.45 -0.68 14.46
N ILE A 92 -3.40 -0.38 13.70
CA ILE A 92 -2.81 -1.32 12.73
C ILE A 92 -1.66 -2.05 13.41
N ASP A 93 -1.65 -3.37 13.29
CA ASP A 93 -0.62 -4.21 13.89
C ASP A 93 0.51 -4.37 12.89
N TYR A 94 1.55 -3.55 13.05
CA TYR A 94 2.80 -3.69 12.32
C TYR A 94 3.73 -4.66 13.02
N GLN A 95 4.46 -5.41 12.23
CA GLN A 95 5.59 -6.21 12.65
C GLN A 95 6.84 -5.74 11.91
N ARG A 96 7.98 -5.92 12.55
CA ARG A 96 9.29 -5.63 11.98
C ARG A 96 10.13 -6.89 12.04
N GLN A 97 10.74 -7.25 10.91
CA GLN A 97 11.59 -8.43 10.79
C GLN A 97 12.98 -8.03 10.29
N GLU A 98 14.03 -8.58 10.91
CA GLU A 98 15.39 -8.40 10.44
C GLU A 98 15.64 -9.17 9.14
N LEU A 99 16.29 -8.51 8.19
CA LEU A 99 16.77 -9.11 6.95
C LEU A 99 18.20 -9.61 7.16
N THR A 100 18.34 -10.72 7.89
CA THR A 100 19.63 -11.24 8.37
C THR A 100 20.66 -11.48 7.27
N ARG A 101 20.22 -11.86 6.05
CA ARG A 101 21.11 -12.00 4.89
C ARG A 101 21.87 -10.73 4.51
N PHE A 102 21.38 -9.56 4.95
CA PHE A 102 21.97 -8.25 4.69
C PHE A 102 22.68 -7.65 5.90
N GLN A 103 22.91 -8.45 6.95
CA GLN A 103 23.63 -7.97 8.13
C GLN A 103 25.03 -7.49 7.75
N ASN A 104 25.42 -6.33 8.28
CA ASN A 104 26.67 -5.63 8.00
C ASN A 104 26.88 -5.20 6.52
N GLN A 105 25.83 -5.25 5.69
CA GLN A 105 25.87 -4.73 4.33
C GLN A 105 25.38 -3.28 4.30
N TRP A 106 26.27 -2.35 3.97
CA TRP A 106 25.96 -0.92 3.85
C TRP A 106 25.12 -0.57 2.61
N GLN A 107 25.08 -1.50 1.64
CA GLN A 107 24.29 -1.43 0.42
C GLN A 107 23.66 -2.80 0.17
N ILE A 108 22.36 -2.83 -0.16
CA ILE A 108 21.57 -4.05 -0.32
C ILE A 108 20.72 -4.01 -1.58
N ARG A 109 20.33 -5.19 -2.07
CA ARG A 109 19.35 -5.37 -3.14
C ARG A 109 18.20 -6.24 -2.63
N PRO A 110 17.17 -5.64 -1.99
CA PRO A 110 16.22 -6.39 -1.18
C PRO A 110 15.33 -7.37 -1.95
N PHE A 111 15.22 -7.22 -3.28
CA PHE A 111 14.37 -8.05 -4.14
C PHE A 111 15.16 -8.95 -5.10
N GLU A 112 16.49 -8.95 -5.04
CA GLU A 112 17.30 -9.88 -5.84
C GLU A 112 17.22 -11.27 -5.20
N SER A 113 16.76 -12.27 -5.97
CA SER A 113 16.80 -13.67 -5.56
C SER A 113 18.24 -14.16 -5.68
N ASP A 114 18.83 -14.61 -4.58
CA ASP A 114 20.16 -15.21 -4.60
C ASP A 114 20.05 -16.59 -5.29
N ARG A 115 20.32 -16.65 -6.59
CA ARG A 115 20.12 -17.87 -7.40
C ARG A 115 21.13 -18.98 -7.10
N SER A 116 22.12 -18.76 -6.23
CA SER A 116 23.29 -19.64 -6.07
C SER A 116 23.27 -20.62 -4.90
N SER A 117 22.29 -20.57 -4.00
CA SER A 117 22.31 -21.41 -2.79
C SER A 117 21.25 -22.50 -2.86
N LEU A 118 21.67 -23.75 -3.15
CA LEU A 118 20.89 -24.97 -2.88
C LEU A 118 20.47 -25.04 -1.39
N MET A 119 21.27 -24.42 -0.53
CA MET A 119 20.97 -24.21 0.89
C MET A 119 19.80 -23.24 1.10
N ASP A 120 19.59 -22.21 0.28
CA ASP A 120 18.49 -21.25 0.45
C ASP A 120 17.15 -21.85 0.04
N LYS A 121 17.14 -22.75 -0.95
CA LYS A 121 15.94 -23.54 -1.26
C LYS A 121 15.62 -24.56 -0.16
N PHE A 122 16.65 -25.11 0.48
CA PHE A 122 16.51 -26.03 1.61
C PHE A 122 16.08 -25.29 2.89
N TRP A 123 16.63 -24.09 3.13
CA TRP A 123 16.23 -23.17 4.19
C TRP A 123 14.83 -22.61 3.92
N ASP A 124 14.45 -22.17 2.71
CA ASP A 124 13.05 -21.79 2.41
C ASP A 124 12.07 -22.96 2.61
N TRP A 125 12.49 -24.19 2.35
CA TRP A 125 11.69 -25.39 2.58
C TRP A 125 11.61 -25.80 4.06
N TRP A 126 12.68 -25.61 4.84
CA TRP A 126 12.76 -25.92 6.28
C TRP A 126 12.20 -24.78 7.16
N LEU A 127 12.42 -23.53 6.77
CA LEU A 127 11.89 -22.30 7.37
C LEU A 127 10.42 -22.04 7.02
N LYS A 128 9.82 -22.84 6.11
CA LYS A 128 8.35 -22.96 6.08
C LYS A 128 7.76 -23.28 7.45
N ASP A 129 8.58 -23.79 8.39
CA ASP A 129 8.19 -24.08 9.77
C ASP A 129 8.60 -23.01 10.81
N SER A 130 9.27 -21.90 10.43
CA SER A 130 9.73 -20.89 11.40
C SER A 130 9.46 -19.44 10.98
N ASN A 131 9.40 -18.53 11.97
CA ASN A 131 8.97 -17.13 11.92
C ASN A 131 9.80 -16.17 11.01
N THR A 132 10.30 -16.60 9.86
CA THR A 132 11.27 -15.85 9.03
C THR A 132 10.74 -15.37 7.68
N HIS A 133 9.44 -15.48 7.41
CA HIS A 133 8.82 -14.88 6.23
C HIS A 133 7.75 -13.86 6.64
N PRO A 134 7.49 -12.83 5.82
CA PRO A 134 6.30 -11.99 5.98
C PRO A 134 5.06 -12.89 6.10
N PRO A 135 4.02 -12.44 6.82
CA PRO A 135 3.01 -13.32 7.37
C PRO A 135 2.39 -14.12 6.24
N ARG A 136 2.07 -15.39 6.53
CA ARG A 136 1.44 -16.40 5.65
C ARG A 136 0.06 -15.97 5.09
N SER A 137 -0.26 -14.68 5.13
CA SER A 137 -1.47 -14.12 4.59
C SER A 137 -1.59 -14.43 3.12
N ARG A 138 -2.74 -14.97 2.74
CA ARG A 138 -3.13 -15.20 1.34
C ARG A 138 -3.19 -13.91 0.50
N PHE A 139 -3.14 -12.74 1.15
CA PHE A 139 -3.17 -11.43 0.49
C PHE A 139 -1.78 -10.87 0.21
N TYR A 140 -0.72 -11.48 0.76
CA TYR A 140 0.65 -11.00 0.54
C TYR A 140 1.08 -11.22 -0.91
N GLN A 141 1.65 -10.18 -1.52
CA GLN A 141 2.20 -10.21 -2.88
C GLN A 141 3.71 -10.00 -2.82
N PRO A 142 4.53 -11.00 -3.18
CA PRO A 142 5.99 -10.92 -3.03
C PRO A 142 6.68 -10.06 -4.11
N GLU A 143 6.08 -9.96 -5.30
CA GLU A 143 6.73 -9.34 -6.47
C GLU A 143 6.22 -7.92 -6.79
N ILE A 144 5.07 -7.54 -6.24
CA ILE A 144 4.38 -6.27 -6.50
C ILE A 144 3.75 -5.76 -5.21
N GLY A 145 3.49 -4.45 -5.13
CA GLY A 145 2.93 -3.83 -3.93
C GLY A 145 3.92 -2.96 -3.19
N SER A 146 3.59 -2.63 -1.94
CA SER A 146 4.38 -1.76 -1.08
C SER A 146 5.16 -2.53 -0.03
N PHE A 147 6.41 -2.13 0.18
CA PHE A 147 7.34 -2.73 1.13
C PHE A 147 8.04 -1.62 1.91
N TRP A 148 7.99 -1.66 3.24
CA TRP A 148 8.59 -0.65 4.10
C TRP A 148 9.90 -1.15 4.70
N PHE A 149 10.91 -0.30 4.73
CA PHE A 149 12.23 -0.63 5.23
C PHE A 149 12.67 0.34 6.32
N GLN A 150 13.38 -0.23 7.29
CA GLN A 150 14.09 0.49 8.33
C GLN A 150 15.53 -0.02 8.39
N VAL A 151 16.44 0.83 8.85
CA VAL A 151 17.84 0.49 9.06
C VAL A 151 18.29 1.00 10.41
N GLU A 152 19.07 0.17 11.10
CA GLU A 152 19.74 0.52 12.35
C GLU A 152 21.26 0.43 12.14
N ILE A 153 21.98 1.41 12.68
CA ILE A 153 23.43 1.46 12.74
C ILE A 153 23.83 1.49 14.21
N GLU A 154 24.58 0.49 14.65
CA GLU A 154 25.09 0.39 16.01
C GLU A 154 26.58 0.68 16.07
N LYS A 155 26.98 1.60 16.95
CA LYS A 155 28.39 1.92 17.21
C LYS A 155 28.62 2.02 18.71
N GLN A 156 29.50 1.18 19.25
CA GLN A 156 29.86 1.19 20.68
C GLN A 156 28.62 1.10 21.59
N GLY A 157 27.66 0.24 21.24
CA GLY A 157 26.38 0.07 21.98
C GLY A 157 25.35 1.18 21.76
N LYS A 158 25.66 2.21 20.97
CA LYS A 158 24.71 3.27 20.62
C LYS A 158 24.05 2.97 19.28
N ILE A 159 22.72 2.90 19.26
CA ILE A 159 21.93 2.69 18.04
C ILE A 159 21.45 4.05 17.49
N THR A 160 21.64 4.23 16.20
CA THR A 160 20.99 5.27 15.38
C THR A 160 20.16 4.59 14.31
N GLN A 161 19.00 5.14 13.96
CA GLN A 161 18.08 4.48 13.04
C GLN A 161 17.43 5.45 12.06
N SER A 162 16.95 4.91 10.94
CA SER A 162 16.02 5.63 10.06
C SER A 162 14.62 5.62 10.68
N PRO A 163 13.69 6.46 10.18
CA PRO A 163 12.29 6.31 10.55
C PRO A 163 11.81 4.87 10.40
N GLY A 164 11.05 4.38 11.37
CA GLY A 164 10.77 2.96 11.55
C GLY A 164 9.40 2.64 12.12
N ILE A 165 9.27 1.43 12.66
CA ILE A 165 8.02 0.95 13.27
C ILE A 165 7.62 1.78 14.48
N GLU A 166 8.60 2.27 15.23
CA GLU A 166 8.46 3.16 16.38
C GLU A 166 7.86 4.53 16.04
N ASP A 167 7.93 4.95 14.77
CA ASP A 167 7.32 6.20 14.29
C ASP A 167 5.83 6.03 13.92
N SER A 168 5.19 4.93 14.33
CA SER A 168 3.76 4.72 14.15
C SER A 168 2.96 5.58 15.15
N ASN A 169 1.85 6.15 14.69
CA ASN A 169 0.91 6.87 15.54
C ASN A 169 -0.52 6.33 15.36
N SER A 170 -1.51 7.01 15.93
CA SER A 170 -2.91 6.60 15.83
C SER A 170 -3.42 6.46 14.39
N LYS A 171 -2.84 7.18 13.42
CA LYS A 171 -3.21 7.09 12.01
C LYS A 171 -2.54 5.91 11.29
N GLY A 172 -1.50 5.33 11.89
CA GLY A 172 -0.68 4.22 11.37
C GLY A 172 0.80 4.59 11.20
N LEU A 173 1.51 3.86 10.34
CA LEU A 173 2.95 4.02 10.10
C LEU A 173 3.28 5.40 9.54
N SER A 174 4.39 6.00 9.98
CA SER A 174 4.83 7.31 9.49
C SER A 174 5.13 7.29 7.99
N PRO A 175 4.66 8.29 7.21
CA PRO A 175 5.05 8.43 5.79
C PRO A 175 6.54 8.71 5.55
N LYS A 176 7.32 8.93 6.62
CA LYS A 176 8.78 9.08 6.55
C LYS A 176 9.52 7.75 6.52
N VAL A 177 8.87 6.64 6.88
CA VAL A 177 9.44 5.30 6.73
C VAL A 177 9.65 5.03 5.25
N PHE A 178 10.85 4.57 4.90
CA PHE A 178 11.21 4.37 3.49
C PHE A 178 10.36 3.25 2.87
N ARG A 179 9.73 3.52 1.72
CA ARG A 179 8.82 2.60 1.04
C ARG A 179 9.23 2.33 -0.40
N VAL A 180 9.32 1.06 -0.79
CA VAL A 180 9.41 0.65 -2.19
C VAL A 180 8.03 0.21 -2.64
N SER A 181 7.51 0.80 -3.73
CA SER A 181 6.19 0.50 -4.27
C SER A 181 6.32 -0.08 -5.69
N ILE A 182 6.45 -1.39 -5.80
CA ILE A 182 6.67 -2.07 -7.09
C ILE A 182 5.34 -2.15 -7.86
N LYS A 183 5.30 -1.57 -9.06
CA LYS A 183 4.14 -1.58 -9.95
C LYS A 183 4.28 -2.64 -11.04
N ASN A 184 3.18 -3.30 -11.39
CA ASN A 184 3.18 -4.32 -12.43
C ASN A 184 3.27 -3.75 -13.87
N SER A 185 2.90 -2.49 -14.06
CA SER A 185 2.87 -1.80 -15.35
C SER A 185 2.84 -0.27 -15.16
N ASP A 186 3.02 0.51 -16.23
CA ASP A 186 2.97 1.99 -16.22
C ASP A 186 1.57 2.58 -16.48
N ASP A 187 0.54 1.72 -16.52
CA ASP A 187 -0.86 2.13 -16.63
C ASP A 187 -1.50 2.32 -15.24
N TYR A 188 -2.77 2.76 -15.24
CA TYR A 188 -3.55 2.90 -14.01
C TYR A 188 -3.55 1.63 -13.15
N VAL A 189 -3.78 0.47 -13.78
CA VAL A 189 -3.87 -0.81 -13.08
C VAL A 189 -2.53 -1.15 -12.45
N GLY A 190 -1.41 -0.87 -13.12
CA GLY A 190 -0.07 -0.99 -12.56
C GLY A 190 0.14 -0.12 -11.33
N TYR A 191 -0.31 1.14 -11.36
CA TYR A 191 -0.29 1.99 -10.16
C TYR A 191 -1.21 1.45 -9.05
N LEU A 192 -2.36 0.87 -9.39
CA LEU A 192 -3.24 0.21 -8.41
C LEU A 192 -2.53 -0.96 -7.73
N THR A 193 -1.74 -1.75 -8.45
CA THR A 193 -0.98 -2.86 -7.85
C THR A 193 0.03 -2.41 -6.79
N THR A 194 0.45 -1.14 -6.78
CA THR A 194 1.34 -0.63 -5.71
C THR A 194 0.69 -0.68 -4.33
N TYR A 195 -0.63 -0.78 -4.24
CA TYR A 195 -1.40 -0.90 -3.01
C TYR A 195 -1.56 -2.36 -2.52
N PHE A 196 -1.01 -3.35 -3.21
CA PHE A 196 -0.79 -4.65 -2.58
C PHE A 196 0.12 -4.51 -1.35
N ASN A 197 -0.08 -5.38 -0.35
CA ASN A 197 0.56 -5.32 0.97
C ASN A 197 0.23 -4.08 1.82
N VAL A 198 -0.68 -3.20 1.37
CA VAL A 198 -1.30 -2.15 2.19
C VAL A 198 -2.54 -2.75 2.88
N PRO A 199 -2.76 -2.54 4.19
CA PRO A 199 -3.86 -3.17 4.88
C PRO A 199 -5.21 -2.56 4.48
N GLY A 200 -6.25 -3.39 4.45
CA GLY A 200 -7.62 -2.92 4.28
C GLY A 200 -8.11 -2.26 5.57
N ILE A 201 -8.58 -1.01 5.49
CA ILE A 201 -9.15 -0.27 6.61
C ILE A 201 -10.53 0.24 6.20
N PHE A 202 -11.58 -0.32 6.79
CA PHE A 202 -12.94 0.16 6.52
C PHE A 202 -13.14 1.57 7.04
N GLY A 203 -13.56 2.49 6.17
CA GLY A 203 -13.61 3.92 6.48
C GLY A 203 -12.22 4.56 6.53
N SER A 204 -11.33 4.16 5.61
CA SER A 204 -10.02 4.79 5.46
C SER A 204 -10.15 6.30 5.32
N THR A 205 -9.08 7.01 5.66
CA THR A 205 -9.01 8.45 5.47
C THR A 205 -8.13 8.81 4.29
N THR A 206 -8.34 10.00 3.74
CA THR A 206 -7.53 10.55 2.63
C THR A 206 -6.05 10.54 3.00
N TYR A 207 -5.74 10.83 4.26
CA TYR A 207 -4.38 10.75 4.77
C TYR A 207 -3.84 9.32 4.71
N GLN A 208 -4.58 8.32 5.19
CA GLN A 208 -4.13 6.92 5.15
C GLN A 208 -3.94 6.41 3.72
N SER A 209 -4.89 6.70 2.83
CA SER A 209 -4.86 6.23 1.44
C SER A 209 -3.75 6.89 0.62
N ASN A 210 -3.52 8.21 0.78
CA ASN A 210 -2.44 8.92 0.08
C ASN A 210 -1.03 8.47 0.51
N HIS A 211 -0.88 7.96 1.74
CA HIS A 211 0.41 7.56 2.29
C HIS A 211 0.61 6.04 2.36
N TYR A 212 -0.30 5.24 1.77
CA TYR A 212 -0.25 3.78 1.76
C TYR A 212 -0.27 3.17 3.18
N ILE A 213 -0.93 3.84 4.11
CA ILE A 213 -1.05 3.35 5.49
C ILE A 213 -2.22 2.35 5.59
N GLY A 214 -3.26 2.57 4.80
CA GLY A 214 -4.42 1.70 4.72
C GLY A 214 -5.47 2.27 3.78
N VAL A 215 -6.32 1.39 3.24
CA VAL A 215 -7.27 1.75 2.19
C VAL A 215 -8.61 1.02 2.32
N ASP A 216 -9.67 1.62 1.81
CA ASP A 216 -10.96 0.96 1.56
C ASP A 216 -11.22 0.76 0.06
N CYS A 217 -12.39 0.20 -0.28
CA CYS A 217 -12.78 -0.14 -1.65
C CYS A 217 -12.77 1.04 -2.63
N ALA A 218 -13.22 2.22 -2.22
CA ALA A 218 -13.38 3.37 -3.11
C ALA A 218 -12.14 4.26 -3.11
N ASP A 219 -11.57 4.50 -1.93
CA ASP A 219 -10.39 5.33 -1.76
C ASP A 219 -9.17 4.72 -2.44
N VAL A 220 -8.97 3.38 -2.44
CA VAL A 220 -7.81 2.78 -3.11
C VAL A 220 -7.80 3.06 -4.61
N LEU A 221 -8.97 3.03 -5.26
CA LEU A 221 -9.08 3.27 -6.69
C LEU A 221 -8.76 4.71 -7.04
N VAL A 222 -9.21 5.65 -6.22
CA VAL A 222 -8.97 7.09 -6.43
C VAL A 222 -7.54 7.46 -6.06
N ALA A 223 -7.00 6.91 -4.97
CA ALA A 223 -5.63 7.15 -4.54
C ALA A 223 -4.62 6.62 -5.57
N ALA A 224 -4.82 5.40 -6.08
CA ALA A 224 -4.03 4.86 -7.19
C ALA A 224 -4.12 5.72 -8.46
N TYR A 225 -5.31 6.22 -8.79
CA TYR A 225 -5.48 7.10 -9.95
C TYR A 225 -4.74 8.44 -9.74
N GLY A 226 -4.76 8.95 -8.51
CA GLY A 226 -4.00 10.12 -8.10
C GLY A 226 -2.50 9.92 -8.25
N GLN A 227 -1.96 8.81 -7.74
CA GLN A 227 -0.54 8.46 -7.89
C GLN A 227 -0.15 8.35 -9.37
N TRP A 228 -0.97 7.69 -10.18
CA TRP A 228 -0.74 7.58 -11.63
C TRP A 228 -0.69 8.93 -12.35
N LYS A 229 -1.46 9.92 -11.86
CA LYS A 229 -1.49 11.27 -12.44
C LYS A 229 -0.60 12.28 -11.72
N GLY A 230 0.17 11.84 -10.71
CA GLY A 230 1.02 12.72 -9.90
C GLY A 230 0.23 13.74 -9.06
N GLN A 231 -1.02 13.43 -8.68
CA GLN A 231 -1.88 14.31 -7.90
C GLN A 231 -2.57 13.53 -6.78
N PRO A 232 -2.28 13.82 -5.49
CA PRO A 232 -2.89 13.08 -4.39
C PRO A 232 -4.42 13.27 -4.34
N MET A 233 -5.09 12.31 -3.73
CA MET A 233 -6.52 12.40 -3.47
C MET A 233 -6.82 13.58 -2.52
N ARG A 234 -7.90 14.32 -2.80
CA ARG A 234 -8.25 15.56 -2.08
C ARG A 234 -9.22 15.35 -0.93
N LYS A 235 -10.02 14.29 -1.00
CA LYS A 235 -11.04 13.93 -0.01
C LYS A 235 -11.38 12.46 -0.14
N ASN A 236 -12.04 11.91 0.87
CA ASN A 236 -12.56 10.55 0.83
C ASN A 236 -13.65 10.43 -0.23
N TYR A 237 -13.71 9.27 -0.87
CA TYR A 237 -14.79 8.90 -1.77
C TYR A 237 -15.47 7.65 -1.24
N ASN A 238 -16.80 7.64 -1.30
CA ASN A 238 -17.56 6.40 -1.17
C ASN A 238 -18.05 5.93 -2.54
N VAL A 239 -18.49 4.68 -2.62
CA VAL A 239 -18.92 4.05 -3.87
C VAL A 239 -20.06 4.84 -4.54
N ALA A 240 -21.07 5.25 -3.79
CA ALA A 240 -22.21 6.02 -4.32
C ALA A 240 -21.77 7.36 -4.94
N MET A 241 -20.81 8.06 -4.34
CA MET A 241 -20.24 9.29 -4.91
C MET A 241 -19.54 9.02 -6.24
N LEU A 242 -18.79 7.91 -6.35
CA LEU A 242 -18.10 7.55 -7.58
C LEU A 242 -19.08 7.21 -8.70
N VAL A 243 -20.11 6.42 -8.41
CA VAL A 243 -21.18 6.08 -9.36
C VAL A 243 -21.87 7.33 -9.91
N THR A 244 -22.14 8.32 -9.05
CA THR A 244 -22.78 9.59 -9.48
C THR A 244 -21.86 10.48 -10.31
N LYS A 245 -20.55 10.47 -10.04
CA LYS A 245 -19.59 11.42 -10.64
C LYS A 245 -18.96 10.93 -11.95
N LEU A 246 -18.76 9.63 -12.06
CA LEU A 246 -18.00 9.03 -13.15
C LEU A 246 -18.90 8.71 -14.35
N PRO A 247 -18.39 8.84 -15.58
CA PRO A 247 -19.13 8.40 -16.76
C PRO A 247 -19.44 6.90 -16.68
N LYS A 248 -20.71 6.54 -16.86
CA LYS A 248 -21.17 5.15 -16.97
C LYS A 248 -20.91 4.62 -18.38
N ARG A 249 -20.45 3.38 -18.49
CA ARG A 249 -20.31 2.65 -19.76
C ARG A 249 -21.43 1.64 -19.96
N SER A 250 -21.78 0.92 -18.90
CA SER A 250 -22.82 -0.10 -18.91
C SER A 250 -23.44 -0.22 -17.53
N GLU A 251 -24.69 -0.70 -17.49
CA GLU A 251 -25.47 -0.98 -16.29
C GLU A 251 -26.30 -2.24 -16.59
N LEU A 252 -26.22 -3.23 -15.70
CA LEU A 252 -26.74 -4.58 -15.87
C LEU A 252 -26.73 -5.33 -14.53
N ASP A 253 -27.27 -6.54 -14.51
CA ASP A 253 -27.13 -7.44 -13.37
C ASP A 253 -26.05 -8.48 -13.64
N ILE A 254 -25.32 -8.91 -12.62
CA ILE A 254 -24.38 -10.03 -12.66
C ILE A 254 -24.87 -11.09 -11.68
N LEU A 255 -25.01 -12.33 -12.15
CA LEU A 255 -25.40 -13.49 -11.36
C LEU A 255 -24.40 -14.63 -11.60
N ASN A 256 -23.81 -15.20 -10.54
CA ASN A 256 -22.77 -16.24 -10.64
C ASN A 256 -21.61 -15.86 -11.59
N GLY A 257 -21.19 -14.59 -11.55
CA GLY A 257 -20.16 -14.04 -12.44
C GLY A 257 -20.61 -13.79 -13.89
N GLN A 258 -21.86 -14.07 -14.24
CA GLN A 258 -22.37 -13.89 -15.60
C GLN A 258 -23.20 -12.60 -15.74
N PRO A 259 -22.78 -11.67 -16.62
CA PRO A 259 -23.58 -10.53 -17.05
C PRO A 259 -24.95 -10.91 -17.64
N SER A 260 -26.02 -10.21 -17.27
CA SER A 260 -27.36 -10.40 -17.84
C SER A 260 -27.48 -10.04 -19.33
N LYS A 261 -26.48 -9.32 -19.85
CA LYS A 261 -26.28 -9.09 -21.29
C LYS A 261 -24.80 -9.23 -21.62
N PRO A 262 -24.43 -9.78 -22.79
CA PRO A 262 -23.04 -9.91 -23.20
C PRO A 262 -22.33 -8.56 -23.23
N LEU A 263 -21.19 -8.46 -22.56
CA LEU A 263 -20.26 -7.34 -22.68
C LEU A 263 -19.00 -7.85 -23.34
N THR A 264 -18.47 -7.08 -24.28
CA THR A 264 -17.30 -7.46 -25.08
C THR A 264 -16.15 -6.58 -24.63
N TRP A 265 -15.00 -7.20 -24.34
CA TRP A 265 -13.78 -6.48 -24.04
C TRP A 265 -13.38 -5.58 -25.21
N ASN A 266 -12.76 -4.44 -24.89
CA ASN A 266 -12.33 -3.42 -25.85
C ASN A 266 -13.45 -2.76 -26.67
N LYS A 267 -14.72 -3.02 -26.34
CA LYS A 267 -15.89 -2.37 -26.93
C LYS A 267 -16.79 -1.80 -25.84
N HIS A 268 -17.30 -2.67 -24.98
CA HIS A 268 -18.23 -2.33 -23.91
C HIS A 268 -17.51 -2.08 -22.58
N VAL A 269 -16.45 -2.86 -22.32
CA VAL A 269 -15.62 -2.77 -21.11
C VAL A 269 -14.14 -2.78 -21.46
N TYR A 270 -13.32 -2.15 -20.64
CA TYR A 270 -11.88 -2.03 -20.85
C TYR A 270 -11.14 -2.31 -19.54
N ARG A 271 -9.91 -2.82 -19.65
CA ARG A 271 -8.98 -2.88 -18.52
C ARG A 271 -8.89 -1.52 -17.85
N GLY A 272 -9.00 -1.48 -16.52
CA GLY A 272 -8.97 -0.25 -15.73
C GLY A 272 -10.34 0.41 -15.51
N ASP A 273 -11.40 -0.01 -16.22
CA ASP A 273 -12.75 0.42 -15.88
C ASP A 273 -13.14 -0.09 -14.48
N PHE A 274 -13.95 0.68 -13.78
CA PHE A 274 -14.42 0.31 -12.45
C PHE A 274 -15.72 -0.49 -12.57
N ILE A 275 -15.87 -1.48 -11.70
CA ILE A 275 -17.10 -2.25 -11.55
C ILE A 275 -17.67 -1.96 -10.16
N ALA A 276 -18.83 -1.32 -10.07
CA ALA A 276 -19.50 -1.02 -8.80
C ALA A 276 -20.78 -1.83 -8.68
N VAL A 277 -21.00 -2.44 -7.52
CA VAL A 277 -22.15 -3.33 -7.25
C VAL A 277 -23.07 -2.75 -6.17
N LYS A 278 -24.37 -2.85 -6.43
CA LYS A 278 -25.45 -2.73 -5.46
C LYS A 278 -26.03 -4.13 -5.27
N TYR A 279 -25.75 -4.72 -4.12
CA TYR A 279 -26.19 -6.08 -3.80
C TYR A 279 -27.72 -6.16 -3.73
N VAL A 280 -28.27 -7.35 -3.91
CA VAL A 280 -29.72 -7.59 -3.86
C VAL A 280 -30.28 -7.09 -2.52
N GLY A 281 -31.37 -6.33 -2.56
CA GLY A 281 -32.01 -5.73 -1.39
C GLY A 281 -31.31 -4.47 -0.84
N ALA A 282 -30.17 -4.06 -1.40
CA ALA A 282 -29.48 -2.84 -0.97
C ALA A 282 -30.09 -1.56 -1.55
N ARG A 283 -30.04 -0.48 -0.76
CA ARG A 283 -30.52 0.84 -1.17
C ARG A 283 -29.51 1.65 -1.99
N SER A 284 -28.23 1.30 -1.90
CA SER A 284 -27.14 2.02 -2.56
C SER A 284 -26.03 1.06 -2.99
N TYR A 285 -25.22 1.48 -3.95
CA TYR A 285 -23.98 0.78 -4.30
C TYR A 285 -23.05 0.70 -3.09
N GLN A 286 -22.53 -0.48 -2.79
CA GLN A 286 -21.79 -0.77 -1.56
C GLN A 286 -20.33 -1.12 -1.78
N HIS A 287 -19.99 -1.64 -2.97
CA HIS A 287 -18.66 -2.14 -3.24
C HIS A 287 -18.22 -1.80 -4.67
N ILE A 288 -16.91 -1.66 -4.86
CA ILE A 288 -16.30 -1.28 -6.14
C ILE A 288 -14.94 -1.95 -6.31
N GLY A 289 -14.58 -2.28 -7.55
CA GLY A 289 -13.30 -2.83 -7.95
C GLY A 289 -12.89 -2.36 -9.35
N VAL A 290 -11.78 -2.89 -9.85
CA VAL A 290 -11.23 -2.59 -11.17
C VAL A 290 -11.13 -3.86 -12.00
N LEU A 291 -11.71 -3.79 -13.19
CA LEU A 291 -11.59 -4.82 -14.22
C LEU A 291 -10.13 -4.92 -14.69
N THR A 292 -9.54 -6.12 -14.61
CA THR A 292 -8.12 -6.31 -14.91
C THR A 292 -7.86 -6.69 -16.37
N GLY A 293 -8.82 -7.33 -17.03
CA GLY A 293 -8.73 -7.74 -18.42
C GLY A 293 -9.48 -9.05 -18.66
N ASP A 294 -9.56 -9.40 -19.93
CA ASP A 294 -10.03 -10.69 -20.43
C ASP A 294 -9.05 -11.79 -20.00
N SER A 295 -9.39 -12.52 -18.95
CA SER A 295 -8.47 -13.42 -18.25
C SER A 295 -8.43 -14.81 -18.90
N ASN A 296 -9.47 -15.20 -19.63
CA ASN A 296 -9.55 -16.47 -20.37
C ASN A 296 -9.45 -16.29 -21.90
N GLU A 297 -9.24 -15.05 -22.36
CA GLU A 297 -9.02 -14.68 -23.77
C GLU A 297 -10.22 -14.98 -24.70
N ASN A 298 -11.44 -14.99 -24.18
CA ASN A 298 -12.64 -15.32 -24.95
C ASN A 298 -13.37 -14.10 -25.54
N GLY A 299 -12.89 -12.88 -25.25
CA GLY A 299 -13.40 -11.62 -25.77
C GLY A 299 -14.62 -11.05 -25.02
N VAL A 300 -15.16 -11.73 -24.02
CA VAL A 300 -16.37 -11.31 -23.28
C VAL A 300 -16.12 -11.18 -21.79
N LEU A 301 -16.86 -10.28 -21.13
CA LEU A 301 -16.81 -10.18 -19.68
C LEU A 301 -17.57 -11.36 -19.07
N ASP A 302 -16.91 -12.22 -18.32
CA ASP A 302 -17.54 -13.38 -17.68
C ASP A 302 -16.96 -13.74 -16.31
N GLY A 303 -17.41 -14.87 -15.76
CA GLY A 303 -17.02 -15.34 -14.43
C GLY A 303 -15.53 -15.67 -14.28
N GLU A 304 -14.78 -15.93 -15.35
CA GLU A 304 -13.35 -16.22 -15.33
C GLU A 304 -12.50 -14.94 -15.32
N ASP A 305 -13.12 -13.76 -15.50
CA ASP A 305 -12.40 -12.49 -15.47
C ASP A 305 -12.10 -12.02 -14.05
N LEU A 306 -10.89 -11.47 -13.89
CA LEU A 306 -10.40 -10.99 -12.62
C LEU A 306 -10.74 -9.52 -12.36
N VAL A 307 -11.10 -9.26 -11.11
CA VAL A 307 -11.28 -7.92 -10.53
C VAL A 307 -10.24 -7.69 -9.43
N ILE A 308 -9.58 -6.54 -9.45
CA ILE A 308 -8.80 -6.06 -8.29
C ILE A 308 -9.71 -5.21 -7.41
N HIS A 309 -9.82 -5.55 -6.13
CA HIS A 309 -10.62 -4.76 -5.18
C HIS A 309 -10.12 -4.89 -3.74
N ALA A 310 -10.55 -3.95 -2.89
CA ALA A 310 -10.28 -3.93 -1.46
C ALA A 310 -11.59 -3.74 -0.68
N GLY A 311 -11.55 -3.66 0.63
CA GLY A 311 -12.72 -3.37 1.46
C GLY A 311 -12.39 -3.63 2.93
N PRO A 312 -13.13 -4.50 3.63
CA PRO A 312 -12.72 -5.03 4.93
C PRO A 312 -11.40 -5.84 4.87
N LEU A 313 -11.04 -6.32 3.68
CA LEU A 313 -9.80 -7.03 3.39
C LEU A 313 -8.88 -6.12 2.56
N PRO A 314 -7.55 -6.37 2.58
CA PRO A 314 -6.59 -5.70 1.71
C PRO A 314 -6.93 -5.84 0.22
N LEU A 315 -6.23 -5.08 -0.61
CA LEU A 315 -6.30 -5.21 -2.06
C LEU A 315 -5.93 -6.63 -2.49
N HIS A 316 -6.78 -7.29 -3.28
CA HIS A 316 -6.55 -8.64 -3.80
C HIS A 316 -7.26 -8.81 -5.14
N TYR A 317 -6.91 -9.91 -5.83
CA TYR A 317 -7.64 -10.39 -6.99
C TYR A 317 -8.77 -11.31 -6.54
N SER A 318 -9.92 -11.22 -7.22
CA SER A 318 -10.97 -12.22 -7.18
C SER A 318 -11.55 -12.41 -8.58
N TYR A 319 -12.08 -13.60 -8.85
CA TYR A 319 -12.83 -13.84 -10.07
C TYR A 319 -14.24 -13.26 -9.93
N LEU A 320 -14.84 -12.83 -11.05
CA LEU A 320 -16.24 -12.39 -11.04
C LEU A 320 -17.20 -13.49 -10.54
N LYS A 321 -16.89 -14.77 -10.83
CA LYS A 321 -17.67 -15.91 -10.32
C LYS A 321 -17.57 -16.11 -8.79
N ASP A 322 -16.62 -15.49 -8.10
CA ASP A 322 -16.48 -15.59 -6.64
C ASP A 322 -17.57 -14.80 -5.88
N GLY A 323 -18.47 -14.11 -6.59
CA GLY A 323 -19.68 -13.49 -6.01
C GLY A 323 -19.47 -12.11 -5.38
N SER A 324 -18.24 -11.58 -5.37
CA SER A 324 -17.94 -10.24 -4.82
C SER A 324 -18.65 -9.10 -5.58
N PHE A 325 -19.20 -9.37 -6.76
CA PHE A 325 -19.92 -8.40 -7.60
C PHE A 325 -21.29 -8.92 -8.05
N GLU A 326 -21.92 -9.80 -7.26
CA GLU A 326 -23.24 -10.34 -7.55
C GLU A 326 -24.36 -9.32 -7.23
N GLY A 327 -25.22 -9.03 -8.21
CA GLY A 327 -26.31 -8.06 -8.08
C GLY A 327 -26.30 -7.02 -9.20
N HIS A 328 -26.82 -5.83 -8.90
CA HIS A 328 -26.93 -4.77 -9.88
C HIS A 328 -25.63 -4.00 -10.01
N VAL A 329 -25.02 -4.04 -11.20
CA VAL A 329 -23.68 -3.55 -11.48
C VAL A 329 -23.70 -2.40 -12.47
N VAL A 330 -22.84 -1.42 -12.20
CA VAL A 330 -22.49 -0.36 -13.16
C VAL A 330 -21.00 -0.38 -13.46
N ILE A 331 -20.67 -0.35 -14.75
CA ILE A 331 -19.31 -0.17 -15.25
C ILE A 331 -19.04 1.32 -15.42
N LEU A 332 -18.00 1.83 -14.77
CA LEU A 332 -17.64 3.24 -14.77
C LEU A 332 -16.27 3.45 -15.41
N LYS A 333 -16.12 4.56 -16.14
CA LYS A 333 -14.84 5.00 -16.67
C LYS A 333 -14.14 5.89 -15.64
N HIS A 334 -12.90 5.57 -15.26
CA HIS A 334 -12.08 6.50 -14.47
C HIS A 334 -11.89 7.82 -15.23
N SER A 335 -11.84 8.95 -14.51
CA SER A 335 -11.86 10.28 -15.15
C SER A 335 -11.01 11.31 -14.42
N LYS A 336 -10.49 12.30 -15.17
CA LYS A 336 -9.86 13.50 -14.60
C LYS A 336 -10.77 14.27 -13.63
N ARG A 337 -12.10 14.01 -13.64
CA ARG A 337 -13.06 14.53 -12.65
C ARG A 337 -12.74 14.10 -11.21
N LEU A 338 -11.95 13.04 -11.01
CA LEU A 338 -11.49 12.61 -9.69
C LEU A 338 -10.42 13.56 -9.10
N LEU A 339 -9.71 14.31 -9.95
CA LEU A 339 -8.55 15.12 -9.59
C LEU A 339 -8.74 16.63 -9.84
N LYS A 340 -9.64 17.02 -10.76
CA LYS A 340 -9.88 18.44 -11.13
C LYS A 340 -10.56 19.26 -10.02
N LYS A 341 -10.33 20.57 -10.13
CA LYS A 341 -10.39 21.68 -9.15
C LYS A 341 -11.52 21.66 -8.11
#